data_AF-A0A1Q8LJ01-F1
#
_entry.id   AF-A0A1Q8LJ01-F1
#
_cell.length_a   1.000
_cell.length_b   1.000
_cell.length_c   1.000
_cell.angle_alpha   90.00
_cell.angle_beta   90.00
_cell.angle_gamma   90.00
#
_symmetry.space_group_name_H-M   'P 1'
#
loop_
_entity.id
_entity.type
_entity.pdbx_description
1 polymer ?
#
loop_
_entity_poly.entity_id
_entity_poly.type
_entity_poly.pdbx_seq_one_letter_code
_entity_poly.pdbx_strand_id
1 'polypeptide(L)'
;MTDSPRKGGRKHLGERRPTMVRLREDLWEAVQEIAQREGLPVSAVITRMVAESLDRPVPDYCQPKTAAVRSTQEELPVPQAS
;
A
#
# COMPACT_ATOMS: atom_id res chain seq x y z
N MET A 1 38.48 -3.87 13.11
CA MET A 1 37.08 -4.27 13.33
C MET A 1 36.19 -3.13 12.87
N THR A 2 35.73 -3.19 11.62
CA THR A 2 34.86 -2.16 11.04
C THR A 2 33.41 -2.59 11.23
N ASP A 3 32.73 -1.88 12.13
CA ASP A 3 31.30 -2.02 12.40
C ASP A 3 30.53 -1.67 11.12
N SER A 4 29.87 -2.66 10.53
CA SER A 4 29.04 -2.47 9.34
C SER A 4 27.61 -2.16 9.77
N PRO A 5 26.96 -1.12 9.22
CA PRO A 5 25.64 -0.71 9.64
C PRO A 5 24.63 -1.85 9.44
N ARG A 6 23.93 -2.21 10.51
CA ARG A 6 22.88 -3.23 10.54
C ARG A 6 21.83 -2.90 9.47
N LYS A 7 21.78 -3.69 8.40
CA LYS A 7 20.69 -3.68 7.42
C LYS A 7 19.38 -3.88 8.18
N GLY A 8 18.56 -2.82 8.25
CA GLY A 8 17.22 -2.87 8.85
C GLY A 8 16.44 -4.06 8.26
N GLY A 9 16.02 -4.97 9.14
CA GLY A 9 15.32 -6.18 8.74
C GLY A 9 14.07 -5.83 7.95
N ARG A 10 13.94 -6.39 6.74
CA ARG A 10 12.67 -6.34 5.99
C ARG A 10 11.62 -7.00 6.86
N LYS A 11 10.61 -6.25 7.31
CA LYS A 11 9.43 -6.81 7.99
C LYS A 11 8.92 -7.98 7.15
N HIS A 12 8.83 -9.17 7.73
CA HIS A 12 8.28 -10.34 7.06
C HIS A 12 6.82 -10.02 6.71
N LEU A 13 6.51 -9.91 5.41
CA LEU A 13 5.18 -9.61 4.87
C LEU A 13 4.16 -10.77 5.03
N GLY A 14 4.38 -11.68 5.99
CA GLY A 14 3.65 -12.94 6.13
C GLY A 14 3.99 -13.97 5.05
N GLU A 15 3.46 -15.18 5.19
CA GLU A 15 3.53 -16.19 4.12
C GLU A 15 2.61 -15.77 2.97
N ARG A 16 3.18 -15.56 1.78
CA ARG A 16 2.44 -15.16 0.57
C ARG A 16 2.83 -16.07 -0.59
N ARG A 17 1.84 -16.50 -1.37
CA ARG A 17 2.08 -17.23 -2.62
C ARG A 17 1.90 -16.25 -3.79
N PRO A 18 2.88 -16.14 -4.71
CA PRO A 18 2.68 -15.36 -5.92
C PRO A 18 1.66 -16.06 -6.81
N THR A 19 0.70 -15.30 -7.34
CA THR A 19 -0.34 -15.83 -8.23
C THR A 19 -0.48 -14.89 -9.43
N MET A 20 -0.39 -15.45 -10.63
CA MET A 20 -0.69 -14.74 -11.87
C MET A 20 -2.16 -14.92 -12.21
N VAL A 21 -2.86 -13.82 -12.42
CA VAL A 21 -4.26 -13.80 -12.89
C VAL A 21 -4.33 -13.08 -14.23
N ARG A 22 -5.14 -13.60 -15.16
CA ARG A 22 -5.45 -12.95 -16.43
C ARG A 22 -6.87 -12.42 -16.34
N LEU A 23 -7.03 -11.12 -16.51
CA LEU A 23 -8.33 -10.45 -16.55
C LEU A 23 -8.73 -10.20 -18.01
N ARG A 24 -10.04 -10.09 -18.26
CA ARG A 24 -10.52 -9.47 -19.49
C ARG A 24 -10.09 -8.00 -19.51
N GLU A 25 -9.91 -7.44 -20.71
CA GLU A 25 -9.35 -6.11 -20.90
C GLU A 25 -10.19 -5.01 -20.21
N ASP A 26 -11.51 -5.08 -20.32
CA ASP A 26 -12.46 -4.20 -19.64
C ASP A 26 -12.30 -4.21 -18.11
N LEU A 27 -12.13 -5.39 -17.52
CA LEU A 27 -11.89 -5.53 -16.08
C LEU A 27 -10.51 -5.02 -15.67
N TRP A 28 -9.50 -5.22 -16.52
CA TRP A 28 -8.15 -4.73 -16.28
C TRP A 28 -8.10 -3.20 -16.27
N GLU A 29 -8.76 -2.55 -17.23
CA GLU A 29 -8.91 -1.09 -17.29
C GLU A 29 -9.63 -0.55 -16.04
N ALA A 30 -10.77 -1.16 -15.66
CA ALA A 30 -11.50 -0.75 -14.48
C ALA A 30 -10.66 -0.83 -13.18
N VAL A 31 -9.88 -1.90 -13.01
CA VAL A 31 -8.99 -2.05 -11.84
C VAL A 31 -7.85 -1.02 -11.89
N GLN A 32 -7.30 -0.71 -13.06
CA GLN A 32 -6.29 0.33 -13.20
C GLN A 32 -6.83 1.72 -12.81
N GLU A 33 -8.04 2.08 -13.22
CA GLU A 33 -8.67 3.34 -12.86
C GLU A 33 -8.87 3.47 -11.33
N ILE A 34 -9.30 2.38 -10.68
CA ILE A 34 -9.44 2.33 -9.21
C ILE A 34 -8.07 2.51 -8.55
N ALA A 35 -7.06 1.78 -9.01
CA ALA A 35 -5.69 1.85 -8.51
C ALA A 35 -5.13 3.27 -8.61
N GLN A 36 -5.35 3.94 -9.74
CA GLN A 36 -4.93 5.33 -9.97
C GLN A 36 -5.65 6.30 -9.03
N ARG A 37 -6.98 6.20 -8.91
CA ARG A 37 -7.79 7.07 -8.05
C ARG A 37 -7.39 6.95 -6.58
N GLU A 38 -7.05 5.75 -6.14
CA GLU A 38 -6.75 5.44 -4.74
C GLU A 38 -5.25 5.53 -4.38
N GLY A 39 -4.38 5.75 -5.37
CA GLY A 39 -2.92 5.79 -5.15
C GLY A 39 -2.34 4.43 -4.72
N LEU A 40 -2.92 3.35 -5.22
CA LEU A 40 -2.58 1.96 -4.90
C LEU A 40 -2.03 1.21 -6.11
N PRO A 41 -1.21 0.17 -5.92
CA PRO A 41 -0.90 -0.76 -6.99
C PRO A 41 -2.12 -1.63 -7.31
N VAL A 42 -2.26 -2.01 -8.59
CA VAL A 42 -3.32 -2.92 -9.08
C VAL A 42 -3.47 -4.18 -8.23
N SER A 43 -2.35 -4.79 -7.83
CA SER A 43 -2.36 -6.00 -6.99
C SER A 43 -2.98 -5.78 -5.61
N ALA A 44 -2.85 -4.58 -5.03
CA ALA A 44 -3.47 -4.25 -3.75
C ALA A 44 -4.99 -4.09 -3.89
N VAL A 45 -5.44 -3.47 -4.98
CA VAL A 45 -6.86 -3.36 -5.32
C VAL A 45 -7.49 -4.73 -5.50
N ILE A 46 -6.86 -5.61 -6.29
CA ILE A 46 -7.32 -7.00 -6.49
C ILE A 46 -7.35 -7.75 -5.16
N THR A 47 -6.31 -7.61 -4.33
CA THR A 47 -6.28 -8.27 -3.00
C THR A 47 -7.44 -7.79 -2.12
N ARG A 48 -7.75 -6.49 -2.12
CA ARG A 48 -8.89 -5.93 -1.38
C ARG A 48 -10.21 -6.52 -1.86
N MET A 49 -10.46 -6.50 -3.17
CA MET A 49 -11.69 -7.05 -3.76
C MET A 49 -11.89 -8.53 -3.42
N VAL A 50 -10.81 -9.33 -3.43
CA VAL A 50 -10.86 -10.75 -3.06
C VAL A 50 -11.11 -10.93 -1.55
N ALA A 51 -10.52 -10.10 -0.69
CA ALA A 51 -10.77 -10.19 0.74
C ALA A 51 -12.22 -9.80 1.08
N GLU A 52 -12.73 -8.72 0.47
CA GLU A 52 -14.11 -8.25 0.64
C GLU A 52 -15.14 -9.28 0.16
N SER A 53 -14.92 -9.92 -1.00
CA SER A 53 -15.83 -10.94 -1.53
C SER A 53 -15.87 -12.24 -0.71
N LEU A 54 -14.89 -12.44 0.17
CA LEU A 54 -14.78 -13.57 1.07
C LEU A 54 -15.15 -13.21 2.53
N ASP A 55 -15.64 -11.99 2.78
CA ASP A 55 -15.90 -11.46 4.12
C ASP A 55 -14.68 -11.57 5.06
N ARG A 56 -13.47 -11.34 4.52
CA ARG A 56 -12.20 -11.39 5.23
C ARG A 56 -11.67 -9.98 5.52
N PRO A 57 -10.85 -9.81 6.59
CA PRO A 57 -10.20 -8.54 6.86
C PRO A 57 -9.27 -8.14 5.72
N VAL A 58 -9.41 -6.90 5.24
CA VAL A 58 -8.55 -6.31 4.20
C VAL A 58 -7.22 -5.86 4.82
N PRO A 59 -6.06 -6.22 4.25
CA PRO A 59 -4.77 -5.74 4.74
C PRO A 59 -4.63 -4.21 4.64
N ASP A 60 -4.01 -3.58 5.63
CA ASP A 60 -3.85 -2.12 5.70
C ASP A 60 -3.17 -1.51 4.47
N TYR A 61 -2.20 -2.23 3.88
CA TYR A 61 -1.50 -1.76 2.67
C TYR A 61 -2.39 -1.71 1.41
N CYS A 62 -3.59 -2.27 1.48
CA CYS A 62 -4.61 -2.24 0.43
C CYS A 62 -5.65 -1.13 0.62
N GLN A 63 -5.55 -0.34 1.70
CA GLN A 63 -6.51 0.73 1.95
C GLN A 63 -6.23 1.96 1.06
N PRO A 64 -7.27 2.64 0.52
CA PRO A 64 -7.08 3.84 -0.29
C PRO A 64 -6.26 4.89 0.43
N LYS A 65 -5.32 5.51 -0.29
CA LYS A 65 -4.50 6.60 0.27
C LYS A 65 -5.16 7.97 0.14
N THR A 66 -6.44 8.02 -0.20
CA THR A 66 -7.15 9.24 -0.59
C THR A 66 -7.11 10.27 0.55
N ALA A 67 -6.33 11.34 0.33
CA ALA A 67 -6.36 12.69 0.93
C ALA A 67 -6.41 12.88 2.47
N ALA A 68 -6.78 11.91 3.30
CA ALA A 68 -6.83 12.05 4.76
C ALA A 68 -5.44 12.15 5.42
N VAL A 69 -4.36 11.81 4.70
CA VAL A 69 -2.97 11.98 5.19
C VAL A 69 -2.33 13.27 4.66
N ARG A 70 -3.01 14.08 3.84
CA ARG A 70 -2.49 15.41 3.44
C ARG A 70 -2.74 16.50 4.48
N SER A 71 -3.64 16.30 5.45
CA SER A 71 -4.00 17.29 6.47
C SER A 71 -3.33 17.09 7.83
N THR A 72 -2.34 16.20 7.93
CA THR A 72 -1.57 15.99 9.17
C THR A 72 -0.07 16.00 8.88
N GLN A 73 0.39 16.99 8.12
CA GLN A 73 1.70 17.55 8.39
C GLN A 73 1.48 18.63 9.45
N GLU A 74 1.51 18.23 10.72
CA GLU A 74 1.79 19.19 11.79
C GLU A 74 3.14 19.83 11.47
N GLU A 75 3.09 21.13 11.22
CA GLU A 75 4.24 22.00 11.10
C GLU A 75 5.05 21.90 12.39
N LEU A 76 6.15 21.14 12.36
CA LEU A 76 7.10 21.12 13.47
C LEU A 76 7.69 22.54 13.59
N PRO A 77 7.50 23.25 14.72
CA PRO A 77 8.06 24.58 14.88
C PRO A 77 9.59 24.47 14.86
N VAL A 78 10.20 25.06 13.84
CA VAL A 78 11.66 25.19 13.75
C VAL A 78 12.09 26.13 14.89
N PRO A 79 12.88 25.68 15.88
CA PRO A 79 13.42 26.62 16.86
C PRO A 79 14.37 27.57 16.14
N GLN A 80 14.03 28.85 16.09
CA GLN A 80 15.00 29.90 15.80
C GLN A 80 16.04 29.87 16.93
N ALA A 81 17.25 29.43 16.61
CA ALA A 81 18.39 29.62 17.49
C ALA A 81 18.66 31.13 17.59
N SER A 82 18.57 31.67 18.81
CA SER A 82 19.07 33.00 19.17
C SER A 82 20.58 32.98 19.37
#